data_AF-A0A8R1XQE5-F1
#
_entry.id   AF-A0A8R1XQE5-F1
#
_cell.length_a   1.000
_cell.length_b   1.000
_cell.length_c   1.000
_cell.angle_alpha   90.00
_cell.angle_beta   90.00
_cell.angle_gamma   90.00
#
_symmetry.space_group_name_H-M   'P 1'
#
loop_
_entity.id
_entity.type
_entity.pdbx_description
1 polymer ?
#
loop_
_entity_poly.entity_id
_entity_poly.type
_entity_poly.pdbx_seq_one_letter_code
_entity_poly.pdbx_strand_id
1 'polypeptide(L)'
;MLRRFGECQRKLSTPVTYKADITGTARIIFDEKTMKLEGALVGENDRCFTFHGYVVRDEKQQSNSMSANFGVLDSETNHNFKIDNVSMKLDTDPETAHRNLILEHDSFKFVTKKWLHGYRADIEISEHINPKMAAHGCSLFIGDIKISIISTHYFVPLKRSLSVADGDVIESSNDFLA
;
A
#
# COMPACT_ATOMS: atom_id res chain seq x y z
N MET A 1 -28.08 -42.11 -12.57
CA MET A 1 -27.38 -41.49 -13.72
C MET A 1 -27.29 -39.99 -13.45
N LEU A 2 -26.15 -39.49 -12.96
CA LEU A 2 -25.97 -38.04 -12.72
C LEU A 2 -25.95 -37.30 -14.05
N ARG A 3 -26.96 -36.47 -14.32
CA ARG A 3 -26.99 -35.61 -15.51
C ARG A 3 -26.12 -34.38 -15.25
N ARG A 4 -24.97 -34.27 -15.92
CA ARG A 4 -24.21 -33.02 -16.01
C ARG A 4 -24.88 -32.14 -17.07
N PHE A 5 -25.73 -31.20 -16.65
CA PHE A 5 -26.24 -30.15 -17.53
C PHE A 5 -25.48 -28.85 -17.30
N GLY A 6 -25.07 -28.23 -18.41
CA GLY A 6 -24.67 -26.83 -18.46
C GLY A 6 -23.18 -26.62 -18.65
N GLU A 7 -22.78 -26.46 -19.91
CA GLU A 7 -21.61 -25.66 -20.29
C GLU A 7 -21.78 -24.29 -19.62
N CYS A 8 -21.09 -24.12 -18.50
CA CYS A 8 -21.12 -22.90 -17.74
C CYS A 8 -20.39 -21.84 -18.58
N GLN A 9 -21.14 -21.05 -19.35
CA GLN A 9 -20.62 -19.81 -19.90
C GLN A 9 -19.98 -19.06 -18.74
N ARG A 10 -18.65 -18.94 -18.76
CA ARG A 10 -17.94 -18.06 -17.85
C ARG A 10 -18.55 -16.68 -18.10
N LYS A 11 -19.45 -16.21 -17.23
CA LYS A 11 -19.74 -14.78 -17.16
C LYS A 11 -18.39 -14.17 -16.77
N LEU A 12 -17.66 -13.70 -17.78
CA LEU A 12 -16.50 -12.85 -17.62
C LEU A 12 -17.00 -11.75 -16.69
N SER A 13 -16.42 -11.68 -15.50
CA SER A 13 -16.76 -10.63 -14.58
C SER A 13 -16.45 -9.30 -15.23
N THR A 14 -17.39 -8.37 -15.07
CA THR A 14 -17.13 -6.99 -15.46
C THR A 14 -15.96 -6.50 -14.62
N PRO A 15 -14.83 -6.10 -15.25
CA PRO A 15 -13.72 -5.53 -14.52
C PRO A 15 -14.22 -4.27 -13.80
N VAL A 16 -13.91 -4.15 -12.51
CA VAL A 16 -14.12 -2.90 -11.79
C VAL A 16 -12.79 -2.19 -11.76
N THR A 17 -12.74 -1.04 -12.42
CA THR A 17 -11.58 -0.16 -12.40
C THR A 17 -11.66 0.75 -11.19
N TYR A 18 -10.75 0.55 -10.23
CA TYR A 18 -10.49 1.50 -9.17
C TYR A 18 -9.53 2.57 -9.68
N LYS A 19 -9.95 3.83 -9.62
CA LYS A 19 -9.11 4.97 -9.98
C LYS A 19 -9.03 5.92 -8.80
N ALA A 20 -7.82 6.29 -8.43
CA ALA A 20 -7.54 7.25 -7.38
C ALA A 20 -6.48 8.24 -7.86
N ASP A 21 -6.82 9.53 -7.87
CA ASP A 21 -5.89 10.64 -8.06
C ASP A 21 -5.93 11.48 -6.78
N ILE A 22 -4.87 11.42 -5.99
CA ILE A 22 -4.86 11.93 -4.61
C ILE A 22 -3.62 12.76 -4.38
N THR A 23 -3.84 13.96 -3.87
CA THR A 23 -2.81 14.86 -3.35
C THR A 23 -3.06 15.12 -1.88
N GLY A 24 -2.00 15.33 -1.12
CA GLY A 24 -2.12 15.58 0.31
C GLY A 24 -0.78 15.60 1.02
N THR A 25 -0.83 15.42 2.34
CA THR A 25 0.37 15.35 3.19
C THR A 25 0.60 13.91 3.64
N ALA A 26 1.80 13.40 3.38
CA ALA A 26 2.25 12.11 3.88
C ALA A 26 3.23 12.26 5.03
N ARG A 27 3.19 11.28 5.93
CA ARG A 27 4.13 11.07 7.02
C ARG A 27 4.74 9.69 6.84
N ILE A 28 6.04 9.64 6.56
CA ILE A 28 6.79 8.42 6.25
C ILE A 28 7.83 8.19 7.33
N ILE A 29 7.71 7.07 8.03
CA ILE A 29 8.72 6.53 8.91
C ILE A 29 9.69 5.70 8.05
N PHE A 30 10.98 5.96 8.19
CA PHE A 30 12.02 5.10 7.64
C PHE A 30 12.86 4.53 8.77
N ASP A 31 12.86 3.21 8.87
CA ASP A 31 13.77 2.45 9.72
C ASP A 31 14.94 1.91 8.88
N GLU A 32 16.10 2.54 9.01
CA GLU A 32 17.33 2.14 8.31
C GLU A 32 17.89 0.81 8.76
N LYS A 33 17.59 0.36 9.98
CA LYS A 33 18.11 -0.90 10.49
C LYS A 33 17.40 -2.07 9.82
N THR A 34 16.08 -1.96 9.67
CA THR A 34 15.25 -2.99 9.05
C THR A 34 14.99 -2.75 7.56
N MET A 35 15.39 -1.59 7.04
CA MET A 35 15.12 -1.14 5.67
C MET A 35 13.62 -1.12 5.36
N LYS A 36 12.80 -0.78 6.35
CA LYS A 36 11.34 -0.71 6.24
C LYS A 36 10.84 0.71 6.23
N LEU A 37 9.77 0.91 5.48
CA LEU A 37 9.05 2.16 5.36
C LEU A 37 7.62 1.92 5.85
N GLU A 38 7.13 2.76 6.74
CA GLU A 38 5.71 2.77 7.12
C GLU A 38 5.22 4.20 7.04
N GLY A 39 3.96 4.40 6.70
CA GLY A 39 3.43 5.75 6.71
C GLY A 39 1.95 5.85 6.47
N ALA A 40 1.48 7.07 6.65
CA ALA A 40 0.11 7.46 6.42
C ALA A 40 0.06 8.74 5.58
N LEU A 41 -0.91 8.81 4.70
CA LEU A 41 -1.26 9.96 3.88
C LEU A 41 -2.67 10.39 4.26
N VAL A 42 -2.86 11.69 4.45
CA VAL A 42 -4.17 12.33 4.49
C VAL A 42 -4.33 13.15 3.22
N GLY A 43 -5.28 12.76 2.38
CA GLY A 43 -5.61 13.46 1.15
C GLY A 43 -6.40 14.73 1.41
N GLU A 44 -6.46 15.62 0.43
CA GLU A 44 -7.27 16.85 0.49
C GLU A 44 -8.77 16.59 0.69
N ASN A 45 -9.26 15.40 0.34
CA ASN A 45 -10.65 14.97 0.54
C ASN A 45 -10.87 14.22 1.86
N ASP A 46 -9.98 14.39 2.86
CA ASP A 46 -9.94 13.63 4.12
C ASP A 46 -9.79 12.11 3.97
N ARG A 47 -9.46 11.64 2.77
CA ARG A 47 -9.18 10.22 2.54
C ARG A 47 -7.84 9.82 3.12
N CYS A 48 -7.84 8.72 3.86
CA CYS A 48 -6.66 8.20 4.53
C CYS A 48 -6.13 6.96 3.82
N PHE A 49 -4.83 7.00 3.52
CA PHE A 49 -4.10 5.87 2.97
C PHE A 49 -2.98 5.50 3.91
N THR A 50 -2.80 4.22 4.14
CA THR A 50 -1.63 3.70 4.84
C THR A 50 -0.75 2.96 3.84
N PHE A 51 0.55 2.99 4.04
CA PHE A 51 1.47 2.23 3.22
C PHE A 51 2.57 1.59 4.05
N HIS A 52 2.93 0.39 3.62
CA HIS A 52 4.03 -0.39 4.14
C HIS A 52 4.95 -0.71 2.98
N GLY A 53 6.22 -0.40 3.13
CA GLY A 53 7.23 -0.64 2.12
C GLY A 53 8.50 -1.21 2.68
N TYR A 54 9.32 -1.70 1.77
CA TYR A 54 10.66 -2.18 2.07
C TYR A 54 11.61 -1.73 0.96
N VAL A 55 12.82 -1.40 1.36
CA VAL A 55 13.86 -0.96 0.45
C VAL A 55 14.63 -2.16 -0.07
N VAL A 56 14.75 -2.26 -1.38
CA VAL A 56 15.60 -3.22 -2.06
C VAL A 56 16.93 -2.53 -2.33
N ARG A 57 17.98 -2.96 -1.63
CA ARG A 57 19.35 -2.52 -1.93
C ARG A 57 19.85 -3.30 -3.14
N ASP A 58 20.28 -2.58 -4.17
CA ASP A 58 21.08 -3.18 -5.23
C ASP A 58 22.54 -3.20 -4.76
N GLU A 59 23.08 -4.40 -4.51
CA GLU A 59 24.48 -4.58 -4.10
C GLU A 59 25.47 -4.02 -5.13
N LYS A 60 25.03 -3.79 -6.38
CA LYS A 60 25.87 -3.31 -7.48
C LYS A 60 25.92 -1.78 -7.60
N GLN A 61 25.08 -1.04 -6.87
CA GLN A 61 25.01 0.42 -7.00
C GLN A 61 25.80 1.11 -5.87
N GLN A 62 26.87 1.83 -6.25
CA GLN A 62 27.59 2.76 -5.39
C GLN A 62 26.83 4.09 -5.16
N SER A 63 25.71 4.29 -5.83
CA SER A 63 24.90 5.50 -5.73
C SER A 63 23.96 5.45 -4.53
N ASN A 64 23.68 6.62 -3.92
CA ASN A 64 22.63 6.81 -2.90
C ASN A 64 21.21 6.52 -3.40
N SER A 65 21.06 5.95 -4.61
CA SER A 65 19.81 5.55 -5.22
C SER A 65 19.46 4.13 -4.79
N MET A 66 18.36 4.00 -4.06
CA MET A 66 17.77 2.72 -3.71
C MET A 66 16.44 2.57 -4.45
N SER A 67 15.91 1.35 -4.52
CA SER A 67 14.51 1.14 -4.92
C SER A 67 13.70 0.67 -3.72
N ALA A 68 12.42 1.01 -3.70
CA ALA A 68 11.50 0.58 -2.67
C ALA A 68 10.21 0.04 -3.28
N ASN A 69 9.65 -0.98 -2.65
CA ASN A 69 8.34 -1.51 -3.00
C ASN A 69 7.36 -1.17 -1.90
N PHE A 70 6.15 -0.78 -2.26
CA PHE A 70 5.10 -0.38 -1.34
C PHE A 70 3.84 -1.21 -1.57
N GLY A 71 3.25 -1.69 -0.48
CA GLY A 71 1.82 -1.98 -0.41
C GLY A 71 1.10 -0.76 0.14
N VAL A 72 0.03 -0.35 -0.52
CA VAL A 72 -0.77 0.80 -0.12
C VAL A 72 -2.21 0.33 0.07
N LEU A 73 -2.81 0.76 1.18
CA LEU A 73 -4.16 0.44 1.59
C LEU A 73 -4.98 1.73 1.63
N ASP A 74 -6.07 1.75 0.87
CA ASP A 74 -7.15 2.72 1.05
C ASP A 74 -7.96 2.32 2.29
N SER A 75 -7.94 3.15 3.33
CA SER A 75 -8.65 2.85 4.59
C SER A 75 -10.16 2.94 4.45
N GLU A 76 -10.67 3.69 3.47
CA GLU A 76 -12.10 3.89 3.24
C GLU A 76 -12.69 2.72 2.45
N THR A 77 -12.01 2.31 1.38
CA THR A 77 -12.51 1.25 0.49
C THR A 77 -11.94 -0.14 0.78
N ASN A 78 -11.02 -0.24 1.74
CA ASN A 78 -10.24 -1.44 2.06
C ASN A 78 -9.52 -2.03 0.82
N HIS A 79 -9.17 -1.17 -0.13
CA HIS A 79 -8.52 -1.55 -1.37
C HIS A 79 -7.01 -1.54 -1.22
N ASN A 80 -6.37 -2.65 -1.59
CA ASN A 80 -4.92 -2.80 -1.53
C ASN A 80 -4.33 -2.82 -2.93
N PHE A 81 -3.23 -2.09 -3.12
CA PHE A 81 -2.46 -2.12 -4.36
C PHE A 81 -0.97 -2.08 -4.06
N LYS A 82 -0.18 -2.56 -5.01
CA LYS A 82 1.29 -2.59 -4.91
C LYS A 82 1.90 -1.61 -5.89
N ILE A 83 2.95 -0.95 -5.45
CA ILE A 83 3.79 -0.06 -6.25
C ILE A 83 5.22 -0.56 -6.10
N ASP A 84 5.72 -1.20 -7.15
CA ASP A 84 7.07 -1.77 -7.16
C ASP A 84 8.06 -0.80 -7.81
N ASN A 85 9.34 -0.94 -7.47
CA ASN A 85 10.46 -0.20 -8.05
C ASN A 85 10.35 1.33 -7.95
N VAL A 86 9.84 1.83 -6.83
CA VAL A 86 9.85 3.27 -6.53
C VAL A 86 11.29 3.72 -6.32
N SER A 87 11.74 4.72 -7.08
CA SER A 87 13.07 5.28 -6.91
C SER A 87 13.13 6.04 -5.57
N MET A 88 14.09 5.69 -4.73
CA MET A 88 14.29 6.30 -3.42
C MET A 88 15.65 6.98 -3.37
N LYS A 89 15.65 8.27 -3.06
CA LYS A 89 16.84 9.08 -2.79
C LYS A 89 16.77 9.61 -1.37
N LEU A 90 17.88 9.46 -0.65
CA LEU A 90 18.02 9.91 0.72
C LEU A 90 19.25 10.79 0.82
N ASP A 91 19.01 12.10 0.82
CA ASP A 91 20.06 13.10 0.87
C ASP A 91 20.16 13.67 2.28
N THR A 92 21.38 14.04 2.68
CA THR A 92 21.63 14.71 3.96
C THR A 92 22.32 16.04 3.68
N ASP A 93 21.70 17.12 4.11
CA ASP A 93 22.26 18.46 4.05
C ASP A 93 23.49 18.52 4.99
N PRO A 94 24.69 18.84 4.46
CA PRO A 94 25.91 18.86 5.24
C PRO A 94 25.94 19.98 6.31
N GLU A 95 25.18 21.06 6.14
CA GLU A 95 25.20 22.22 7.04
C GLU A 95 24.24 22.05 8.21
N THR A 96 23.04 21.52 7.94
CA THR A 96 21.97 21.41 8.93
C THR A 96 21.80 19.98 9.47
N ALA A 97 22.51 19.00 8.88
CA ALA A 97 22.26 17.57 9.04
C ALA A 97 20.81 17.17 8.69
N HIS A 98 20.04 18.03 8.01
CA HIS A 98 18.66 17.77 7.64
C HIS A 98 18.58 16.70 6.56
N ARG A 99 17.64 15.78 6.69
CA ARG A 99 17.52 14.66 5.77
C ARG A 99 16.33 14.85 4.84
N ASN A 100 16.57 14.71 3.56
CA ASN A 100 15.55 14.79 2.53
C ASN A 100 15.31 13.41 1.95
N LEU A 101 14.04 12.98 1.98
CA LEU A 101 13.59 11.76 1.36
C LEU A 101 12.78 12.13 0.13
N ILE A 102 13.20 11.61 -1.02
CA ILE A 102 12.50 11.77 -2.29
C ILE A 102 12.15 10.38 -2.79
N LEU A 103 10.86 10.17 -3.06
CA LEU A 103 10.35 8.95 -3.66
C LEU A 103 9.70 9.30 -5.00
N GLU A 104 10.17 8.69 -6.08
CA GLU A 104 9.70 8.97 -7.43
C GLU A 104 9.32 7.70 -8.18
N HIS A 105 8.10 7.69 -8.68
CA HIS A 105 7.50 6.69 -9.53
C HIS A 105 6.35 7.35 -10.31
N ASP A 106 5.99 6.83 -11.48
CA ASP A 106 4.95 7.42 -12.35
C ASP A 106 3.60 7.59 -11.63
N SER A 107 3.27 6.64 -10.77
CA SER A 107 2.04 6.60 -9.96
C SER A 107 2.19 7.13 -8.54
N PHE A 108 3.41 7.44 -8.09
CA PHE A 108 3.69 7.77 -6.69
C PHE A 108 4.86 8.74 -6.59
N LYS A 109 4.60 9.94 -6.07
CA LYS A 109 5.64 10.94 -5.86
C LYS A 109 5.53 11.51 -4.46
N PHE A 110 6.64 11.52 -3.74
CA PHE A 110 6.74 12.12 -2.41
C PHE A 110 8.03 12.95 -2.30
N VAL A 111 7.92 14.11 -1.67
CA VAL A 111 9.04 15.00 -1.38
C VAL A 111 8.94 15.48 0.06
N THR A 112 9.97 15.20 0.86
CA THR A 112 10.07 15.72 2.23
C THR A 112 10.07 17.24 2.25
N LYS A 113 9.22 17.82 3.09
CA LYS A 113 9.25 19.22 3.51
C LYS A 113 9.85 19.41 4.90
N LYS A 114 9.68 18.41 5.76
CA LYS A 114 10.08 18.47 7.16
C LYS A 114 10.53 17.09 7.62
N TRP A 115 11.79 16.98 8.00
CA TRP A 115 12.32 15.83 8.73
C TRP A 115 12.28 16.05 10.24
N LEU A 116 11.82 15.03 10.96
CA LEU A 116 11.79 14.95 12.41
C LEU A 116 12.59 13.73 12.87
N HIS A 117 13.30 13.90 13.98
CA HIS A 117 14.08 12.83 14.61
C HIS A 117 13.99 12.90 16.14
N GLY A 118 14.24 11.77 16.78
CA GLY A 118 14.18 11.61 18.24
C GLY A 118 12.78 11.84 18.79
N TYR A 119 12.70 12.43 19.99
CA TYR A 119 11.46 12.60 20.74
C TYR A 119 10.32 13.28 19.97
N ARG A 120 10.65 14.26 19.10
CA ARG A 120 9.63 14.93 18.27
C ARG A 120 9.04 14.00 17.21
N ALA A 121 9.85 13.11 16.65
CA ALA A 121 9.35 12.09 15.74
C ALA A 121 8.49 11.07 16.50
N ASP A 122 8.92 10.66 17.70
CA ASP A 122 8.19 9.68 18.50
C ASP A 122 6.76 10.13 18.85
N ILE A 123 6.57 11.42 19.19
CA ILE A 123 5.24 12.00 19.42
C ILE A 123 4.37 11.89 18.16
N GLU A 124 4.88 12.39 17.03
CA GLU A 124 4.10 12.44 15.79
C GLU A 124 3.77 11.02 15.27
N ILE A 125 4.70 10.07 15.42
CA ILE A 125 4.51 8.65 15.10
C ILE A 125 3.42 8.04 15.98
N SER A 126 3.45 8.32 17.28
CA SER A 126 2.47 7.80 18.23
C SER A 126 1.06 8.35 17.97
N GLU A 127 0.96 9.60 17.54
CA GLU A 127 -0.33 10.26 17.34
C GLU A 127 -0.97 9.92 15.97
N HIS A 128 -0.17 9.78 14.91
CA HIS A 128 -0.69 9.79 13.54
C HIS A 128 -0.43 8.51 12.73
N ILE A 129 0.44 7.61 13.17
CA ILE A 129 0.85 6.45 12.37
C ILE A 129 0.69 5.14 13.14
N ASN A 130 1.65 4.83 14.01
CA ASN A 130 1.71 3.57 14.71
C ASN A 130 2.40 3.76 16.05
N PRO A 131 1.65 3.76 17.17
CA PRO A 131 2.22 3.88 18.51
C PRO A 131 3.31 2.88 18.84
N LYS A 132 3.30 1.69 18.21
CA LYS A 132 4.31 0.65 18.44
C LYS A 132 5.67 0.99 17.87
N MET A 133 5.75 1.92 16.92
CA MET A 133 7.02 2.38 16.34
C MET A 133 7.61 3.58 17.09
N ALA A 134 6.88 4.16 18.05
CA ALA A 134 7.41 5.22 18.89
C ALA A 134 8.57 4.68 19.75
N ALA A 135 9.60 5.51 19.93
CA ALA A 135 10.83 5.21 20.68
C ALA A 135 11.81 4.21 20.01
N HIS A 136 11.60 3.85 18.75
CA HIS A 136 12.56 3.04 17.98
C HIS A 136 13.73 3.87 17.41
N GLY A 137 13.72 5.20 17.60
CA GLY A 137 14.73 6.10 17.03
C GLY A 137 14.62 6.24 15.50
N CYS A 138 13.42 5.99 14.96
CA CYS A 138 13.17 6.08 13.52
C CYS A 138 13.22 7.55 13.03
N SER A 139 13.53 7.73 11.75
CA SER A 139 13.40 9.04 11.09
C SER A 139 11.99 9.20 10.55
N LEU A 140 11.38 10.36 10.81
CA LEU A 140 10.06 10.70 10.28
C LEU A 140 10.20 11.80 9.23
N PHE A 141 9.63 11.57 8.06
CA PHE A 141 9.62 12.49 6.93
C PHE A 141 8.18 12.93 6.66
N ILE A 142 7.93 14.23 6.74
CA ILE A 142 6.63 14.84 6.46
C ILE A 142 6.76 15.65 5.19
N GLY A 143 5.84 15.45 4.25
CA GLY A 143 5.97 16.04 2.93
C GLY A 143 4.71 15.95 2.08
N ASP A 144 4.79 16.58 0.91
CA ASP A 144 3.73 16.47 -0.08
C ASP A 144 3.80 15.12 -0.76
N ILE A 145 2.64 14.55 -1.01
CA ILE A 145 2.51 13.30 -1.76
C ILE A 145 1.49 13.45 -2.87
N LYS A 146 1.76 12.76 -3.98
CA LYS A 146 0.82 12.55 -5.07
C LYS A 146 0.78 11.07 -5.40
N ILE A 147 -0.43 10.54 -5.42
CA ILE A 147 -0.71 9.15 -5.79
C ILE A 147 -1.71 9.14 -6.95
N SER A 148 -1.37 8.47 -8.04
CA SER A 148 -2.21 8.28 -9.23
C SER A 148 -2.27 6.79 -9.56
N ILE A 149 -3.34 6.12 -9.14
CA ILE A 149 -3.53 4.67 -9.31
C ILE A 149 -4.69 4.41 -10.24
N ILE A 150 -4.49 3.44 -11.13
CA ILE A 150 -5.55 2.78 -11.88
C ILE A 150 -5.35 1.28 -11.67
N SER A 151 -6.25 0.66 -10.92
CA SER A 151 -6.22 -0.77 -10.62
C SER A 151 -7.47 -1.42 -11.19
N THR A 152 -7.32 -2.58 -11.84
CA THR A 152 -8.45 -3.29 -12.43
C THR A 152 -8.65 -4.59 -11.67
N HIS A 153 -9.78 -4.71 -10.98
CA HIS A 153 -10.13 -5.93 -10.25
C HIS A 153 -11.14 -6.76 -11.03
N TYR A 154 -10.87 -8.06 -11.10
CA TYR A 154 -11.83 -9.04 -11.59
C TYR A 154 -12.53 -9.65 -10.38
N PHE A 155 -13.82 -9.40 -10.25
CA PHE A 155 -14.63 -10.20 -9.34
C PHE A 155 -14.66 -11.63 -9.87
N VAL A 156 -14.28 -12.65 -9.12
CA VAL A 156 -14.71 -14.01 -9.51
C VAL A 156 -16.10 -14.16 -8.90
N PRO A 157 -17.18 -14.32 -9.70
CA PRO A 157 -18.49 -14.57 -9.12
C PRO A 157 -18.39 -15.81 -8.22
N LEU A 158 -18.70 -15.66 -6.94
CA LEU A 158 -18.77 -16.78 -6.01
C LEU A 158 -19.81 -17.77 -6.56
N LYS A 159 -19.34 -18.93 -7.01
CA LYS A 159 -20.23 -19.98 -7.49
C LYS A 159 -20.74 -20.74 -6.27
N ARG A 160 -21.99 -20.51 -5.88
CA ARG A 160 -22.68 -21.45 -5.00
C ARG A 160 -22.88 -22.74 -5.76
N SER A 161 -22.24 -23.81 -5.32
CA SER A 161 -22.62 -25.14 -5.77
C SER A 161 -23.76 -25.64 -4.88
N LEU A 162 -24.86 -26.05 -5.50
CA LEU A 162 -25.95 -26.72 -4.82
C LEU A 162 -25.81 -28.21 -5.13
N SER A 163 -25.53 -29.01 -4.11
CA SER A 163 -25.64 -30.47 -4.21
C SER A 163 -27.11 -30.85 -4.07
N VAL A 164 -27.70 -31.38 -5.14
CA VAL A 164 -29.08 -31.86 -5.15
C VAL A 164 -29.05 -33.38 -5.32
N ALA A 165 -29.72 -34.13 -4.43
CA ALA A 165 -30.12 -35.50 -4.73
C ALA A 165 -31.62 -35.69 -4.47
N ASP A 166 -32.26 -36.43 -5.36
CA ASP A 166 -33.69 -36.72 -5.39
C ASP A 166 -34.63 -35.50 -5.19
N GLY A 167 -34.20 -34.33 -5.65
CA GLY A 167 -35.00 -33.10 -5.67
C GLY A 167 -34.80 -32.18 -4.48
N ASP A 168 -34.14 -32.65 -3.41
CA ASP A 168 -33.84 -31.84 -2.22
C ASP A 168 -32.40 -31.31 -2.24
N VAL A 169 -32.22 -30.09 -1.72
CA VAL A 169 -30.89 -29.48 -1.53
C VAL A 169 -30.22 -30.14 -0.33
N ILE A 170 -29.15 -30.91 -0.58
CA ILE A 170 -28.45 -31.67 0.46
C ILE A 170 -27.33 -30.84 1.08
N GLU A 171 -26.67 -30.01 0.28
CA GLU A 171 -25.57 -29.18 0.76
C GLU A 171 -25.42 -27.92 -0.10
N SER A 172 -25.15 -26.81 0.59
CA SER A 172 -24.82 -25.51 0.01
C SER A 172 -23.40 -25.17 0.48
N SER A 173 -22.38 -25.46 -0.34
CA SER A 173 -21.05 -24.93 -0.09
C SER A 173 -20.95 -23.51 -0.66
N ASN A 174 -20.54 -22.56 0.19
CA ASN A 174 -19.89 -21.36 -0.32
C ASN A 174 -18.43 -21.75 -0.52
N ASP A 175 -17.96 -21.81 -1.77
CA ASP A 175 -16.54 -22.02 -2.10
C ASP A 175 -15.72 -20.75 -1.73
N PHE A 176 -15.82 -20.32 -0.48
CA PHE A 176 -15.06 -19.21 0.10
C PHE A 176 -13.70 -19.68 0.62
N LEU A 177 -13.49 -21.01 0.75
CA LEU A 177 -12.28 -21.63 1.30
C LEU A 177 -11.47 -22.46 0.28
N ALA A 178 -11.85 -22.48 -1.01
CA ALA A 178 -11.11 -23.17 -2.07
C ALA A 178 -10.26 -22.18 -2.86
#